data_AF-A0A7G2RQL6-F1
#
_entry.id   AF-A0A7G2RQL6-F1
#
_cell.length_a   1.000
_cell.length_b   1.000
_cell.length_c   1.000
_cell.angle_alpha   90.00
_cell.angle_beta   90.00
_cell.angle_gamma   90.00
#
_symmetry.space_group_name_H-M   'P 1'
#
loop_
_entity.id
_entity.type
_entity.pdbx_description
1 polymer ?
#
loop_
_entity_poly.entity_id
_entity_poly.type
_entity_poly.pdbx_seq_one_letter_code
_entity_poly.pdbx_strand_id
1 'polypeptide(L)'
;MFFYIEPIADPLHKQYRLLGKSDDNNMFISIGESFNKSYNISFASGSEYEATVSGYWQPSKRDLLITIQRNNDRVIIRENGVQIETGVIPTSDFVFDQFGKIGNLSIPTFNGRFYHFSAFDGYIVAELEKLENSIMKKAELAGRVGSVQADYSFEGDEIIEF
;
A
#
# COMPACT_ATOMS: atom_id res chain seq x y z
N MET A 1 -1.92 -9.49 -0.15
CA MET A 1 -1.60 -8.26 0.59
C MET A 1 -2.56 -7.16 0.18
N PHE A 2 -2.98 -6.35 1.14
CA PHE A 2 -3.90 -5.23 0.96
C PHE A 2 -3.28 -3.97 1.54
N PHE A 3 -3.25 -2.89 0.77
CA PHE A 3 -2.77 -1.57 1.18
C PHE A 3 -3.84 -0.53 0.89
N TYR A 4 -4.45 0.04 1.93
CA TYR A 4 -5.35 1.19 1.77
C TYR A 4 -4.58 2.48 2.08
N ILE A 5 -4.36 3.29 1.06
CA ILE A 5 -3.48 4.46 1.10
C ILE A 5 -4.14 5.67 0.45
N GLU A 6 -3.68 6.86 0.83
CA GLU A 6 -3.90 8.11 0.12
C GLU A 6 -2.52 8.68 -0.26
N PRO A 7 -2.06 8.52 -1.51
CA PRO A 7 -0.84 9.15 -1.96
C PRO A 7 -0.97 10.67 -1.88
N ILE A 8 -0.09 11.36 -1.15
CA ILE A 8 -0.07 12.82 -1.07
C ILE A 8 1.11 13.29 -1.89
N ALA A 9 0.89 13.62 -3.16
CA ALA A 9 1.89 14.37 -3.89
C ALA A 9 1.32 14.99 -5.18
N ASP A 10 1.46 16.30 -5.28
CA ASP A 10 1.51 17.02 -6.54
C ASP A 10 2.82 17.85 -6.59
N PRO A 11 3.76 17.55 -7.50
CA PRO A 11 3.74 16.41 -8.43
C PRO A 11 4.02 15.11 -7.68
N LEU A 12 3.41 14.02 -8.17
CA LEU A 12 3.55 12.69 -7.61
C LEU A 12 5.05 12.33 -7.46
N HIS A 13 5.57 12.23 -6.23
CA HIS A 13 6.95 11.83 -6.00
C HIS A 13 7.17 10.43 -6.60
N LYS A 14 8.29 10.24 -7.30
CA LYS A 14 8.63 8.97 -7.93
C LYS A 14 9.06 7.98 -6.85
N GLN A 15 8.68 6.71 -6.96
CA GLN A 15 9.14 5.57 -6.15
C GLN A 15 8.56 5.52 -4.72
N TYR A 16 7.27 5.21 -4.59
CA TYR A 16 6.62 4.96 -3.30
C TYR A 16 6.90 3.55 -2.82
N ARG A 17 7.90 3.37 -1.96
CA ARG A 17 8.16 2.07 -1.33
C ARG A 17 7.13 1.79 -0.23
N LEU A 18 6.18 0.90 -0.51
CA LEU A 18 5.18 0.44 0.46
C LEU A 18 5.79 -0.49 1.50
N LEU A 19 6.65 -1.41 1.06
CA LEU A 19 7.35 -2.37 1.92
C LEU A 19 8.83 -2.44 1.55
N GLY A 20 9.66 -2.81 2.52
CA GLY A 20 10.98 -3.32 2.22
C GLY A 20 11.66 -3.98 3.41
N LYS A 21 12.92 -4.37 3.17
CA LYS A 21 13.76 -5.09 4.14
C LYS A 21 14.91 -4.21 4.63
N SER A 22 15.11 -4.06 5.92
CA SER A 22 16.03 -3.09 6.52
C SER A 22 17.51 -3.34 6.16
N ASP A 23 17.88 -4.61 6.02
CA ASP A 23 19.22 -5.10 5.70
C ASP A 23 19.39 -5.51 4.21
N ASP A 24 18.36 -5.39 3.37
CA ASP A 24 18.45 -5.59 1.92
C ASP A 24 17.70 -4.51 1.12
N ASN A 25 18.44 -3.70 0.37
CA ASN A 25 17.90 -2.63 -0.46
C ASN A 25 17.23 -3.10 -1.75
N ASN A 26 17.42 -4.36 -2.13
CA ASN A 26 16.83 -4.98 -3.30
C ASN A 26 15.56 -5.77 -2.96
N MET A 27 15.09 -5.77 -1.71
CA MET A 27 13.81 -6.40 -1.36
C MET A 27 12.79 -5.33 -0.99
N PHE A 28 11.81 -5.11 -1.88
CA PHE A 28 10.80 -4.07 -1.72
C PHE A 28 9.53 -4.32 -2.54
N ILE A 29 8.45 -3.65 -2.14
CA ILE A 29 7.28 -3.38 -2.98
C ILE A 29 7.17 -1.88 -3.11
N SER A 30 7.10 -1.40 -4.34
CA SER A 30 6.87 0.00 -4.62
C SER A 30 5.82 0.26 -5.68
N ILE A 31 5.25 1.46 -5.62
CA ILE A 31 4.24 1.98 -6.54
C ILE A 31 4.72 3.33 -7.11
N GLY A 32 4.24 3.72 -8.29
CA GLY A 32 4.59 5.01 -8.90
C GLY A 32 6.09 5.20 -9.18
N GLU A 33 6.79 4.17 -9.67
CA GLU A 33 8.23 4.17 -9.90
C GLU A 33 8.68 5.12 -11.02
N SER A 34 7.97 5.20 -12.15
CA SER A 34 8.36 6.03 -13.30
C SER A 34 7.20 6.33 -14.27
N PHE A 35 7.52 7.02 -15.39
CA PHE A 35 6.58 7.29 -16.51
C PHE A 35 5.89 6.04 -17.03
N ASN A 36 6.58 4.90 -16.99
CA ASN A 36 6.14 3.65 -17.58
C ASN A 36 6.20 2.49 -16.58
N LYS A 37 6.39 2.75 -15.29
CA LYS A 37 6.46 1.70 -14.26
C LYS A 37 5.55 2.11 -13.12
N SER A 38 4.46 1.38 -12.99
CA SER A 38 3.43 1.64 -12.01
C SER A 38 3.70 0.88 -10.72
N TYR A 39 4.26 -0.32 -10.82
CA TYR A 39 4.56 -1.18 -9.70
C TYR A 39 5.92 -1.83 -9.92
N ASN A 40 6.71 -1.96 -8.85
CA ASN A 40 7.91 -2.79 -8.85
C ASN A 40 7.96 -3.62 -7.57
N ILE A 41 8.06 -4.93 -7.73
CA ILE A 41 8.15 -5.89 -6.64
C ILE A 41 9.49 -6.61 -6.82
N SER A 42 10.43 -6.34 -5.92
CA SER A 42 11.74 -6.98 -5.94
C SER A 42 11.89 -7.94 -4.78
N PHE A 43 12.29 -9.18 -5.10
CA PHE A 43 12.51 -10.26 -4.14
C PHE A 43 13.99 -10.43 -3.79
N ALA A 44 14.88 -9.95 -4.65
CA ALA A 44 16.33 -9.93 -4.50
C ALA A 44 16.92 -9.16 -5.69
N SER A 45 18.23 -8.87 -5.63
CA SER A 45 18.96 -8.28 -6.76
C SER A 45 18.79 -9.12 -8.03
N GLY A 46 18.34 -8.49 -9.13
CA GLY A 46 18.11 -9.15 -10.42
C GLY A 46 16.84 -10.02 -10.47
N SER A 47 16.00 -9.97 -9.43
CA SER A 47 14.81 -10.80 -9.27
C SER A 47 13.59 -9.91 -9.02
N GLU A 48 13.23 -9.16 -10.07
CA GLU A 48 12.25 -8.08 -10.06
C GLU A 48 11.03 -8.41 -10.92
N TYR A 49 9.88 -7.96 -10.46
CA TYR A 49 8.67 -7.88 -11.24
C TYR A 49 8.27 -6.42 -11.41
N GLU A 50 8.28 -5.97 -12.67
CA GLU A 50 7.87 -4.64 -13.03
C GLU A 50 6.53 -4.71 -13.76
N ALA A 51 5.58 -3.92 -13.29
CA ALA A 51 4.26 -3.79 -13.89
C ALA A 51 4.11 -2.39 -14.50
N THR A 52 3.75 -2.39 -15.78
CA THR A 52 3.62 -1.19 -16.62
C THR A 52 2.15 -0.99 -16.94
N VAL A 53 1.47 -0.14 -16.18
CA VAL A 53 0.16 0.36 -16.61
C VAL A 53 0.40 1.48 -17.63
N SER A 54 -0.44 1.60 -18.65
CA SER A 54 -0.24 2.58 -19.74
C SER A 54 -0.15 4.01 -19.20
N GLY A 55 1.00 4.67 -19.41
CA GLY A 55 1.25 6.06 -19.01
C GLY A 55 1.78 6.22 -17.58
N TYR A 56 1.90 7.48 -17.14
CA TYR A 56 2.27 7.76 -15.75
C TYR A 56 1.29 7.09 -14.80
N TRP A 57 1.79 6.38 -13.80
CA TRP A 57 0.90 5.89 -12.76
C TRP A 57 0.21 7.06 -12.08
N GLN A 58 -1.11 7.03 -12.11
CA GLN A 58 -1.97 7.97 -11.41
C GLN A 58 -2.92 7.14 -10.55
N PRO A 59 -3.08 7.50 -9.27
CA PRO A 59 -4.02 6.77 -8.43
C PRO A 59 -5.43 6.93 -9.01
N SER A 60 -6.14 5.81 -9.17
CA SER A 60 -7.50 5.81 -9.72
C SER A 60 -8.52 6.61 -8.90
N LYS A 61 -8.21 6.86 -7.62
CA LYS A 61 -8.97 7.67 -6.67
C LYS A 61 -8.02 8.30 -5.65
N ARG A 62 -8.51 9.32 -4.92
CA ARG A 62 -7.79 9.93 -3.78
C ARG A 62 -7.36 8.88 -2.75
N ASP A 63 -8.31 8.06 -2.33
CA ASP A 63 -8.04 6.89 -1.50
C ASP A 63 -8.03 5.64 -2.40
N LEU A 64 -7.03 4.80 -2.20
CA LEU A 64 -6.76 3.66 -3.07
C LEU A 64 -6.55 2.40 -2.24
N LEU A 65 -7.35 1.37 -2.52
CA LEU A 65 -7.02 0.00 -2.13
C LEU A 65 -6.18 -0.66 -3.21
N ILE A 66 -4.93 -0.98 -2.86
CA ILE A 66 -4.06 -1.82 -3.69
C ILE A 66 -4.10 -3.24 -3.12
N THR A 67 -4.46 -4.19 -3.97
CA THR A 67 -4.42 -5.61 -3.65
C THR A 67 -3.37 -6.29 -4.51
N ILE A 68 -2.40 -6.94 -3.86
CA ILE A 68 -1.40 -7.78 -4.51
C ILE A 68 -1.67 -9.22 -4.07
N GLN A 69 -2.02 -10.08 -5.01
CA GLN A 69 -2.14 -11.52 -4.78
C GLN A 69 -1.09 -12.27 -5.57
N ARG A 70 -0.55 -13.31 -4.94
CA ARG A 70 0.37 -14.25 -5.58
C ARG A 70 -0.19 -15.64 -5.47
N ASN A 71 -0.12 -16.40 -6.56
CA ASN A 71 -0.43 -17.82 -6.61
C ASN A 71 0.68 -18.53 -7.38
N ASN A 72 1.57 -19.23 -6.67
CA ASN A 72 2.83 -19.74 -7.21
C ASN A 72 3.69 -18.61 -7.81
N ASP A 73 3.95 -18.67 -9.11
CA ASP A 73 4.68 -17.66 -9.88
C ASP A 73 3.75 -16.57 -10.44
N ARG A 74 2.43 -16.74 -10.40
CA ARG A 74 1.50 -15.74 -10.92
C ARG A 74 1.28 -14.63 -9.90
N VAL A 75 1.42 -13.39 -10.33
CA VAL A 75 1.01 -12.20 -9.58
C VAL A 75 -0.21 -11.55 -10.22
N ILE A 76 -1.09 -11.03 -9.37
CA ILE A 76 -2.27 -10.25 -9.76
C ILE A 76 -2.25 -8.95 -8.95
N ILE A 77 -2.34 -7.82 -9.63
CA ILE A 77 -2.48 -6.50 -9.02
C ILE A 77 -3.87 -5.97 -9.32
N ARG A 78 -4.56 -5.51 -8.27
CA ARG A 78 -5.88 -4.90 -8.35
C ARG A 78 -5.87 -3.55 -7.66
N GLU A 79 -6.61 -2.60 -8.22
CA GLU A 79 -6.91 -1.31 -7.62
C GLU A 79 -8.42 -1.22 -7.38
N ASN A 80 -8.83 -0.93 -6.15
CA ASN A 80 -10.25 -0.74 -5.78
C ASN A 80 -11.17 -1.88 -6.26
N GLY A 81 -10.68 -3.13 -6.19
CA GLY A 81 -11.42 -4.31 -6.61
C GLY A 81 -11.44 -4.57 -8.13
N VAL A 82 -10.68 -3.83 -8.92
CA VAL A 82 -10.53 -4.07 -10.36
C VAL A 82 -9.12 -4.60 -10.63
N GLN A 83 -9.01 -5.73 -11.33
CA GLN A 83 -7.72 -6.21 -11.79
C GLN A 83 -7.17 -5.26 -12.85
N ILE A 84 -5.98 -4.73 -12.60
CA ILE A 84 -5.28 -3.83 -13.51
C ILE A 84 -4.10 -4.51 -14.19
N GLU A 85 -3.54 -5.57 -13.58
CA GLU A 85 -2.36 -6.24 -14.11
C GLU A 85 -2.27 -7.70 -13.65
N THR A 86 -1.66 -8.54 -14.48
CA THR A 86 -1.28 -9.92 -14.14
C THR A 86 0.08 -10.23 -14.75
N GLY A 87 0.93 -10.95 -14.02
CA GLY A 87 2.25 -11.29 -14.51
C GLY A 87 2.85 -12.52 -13.87
N VAL A 88 4.14 -12.72 -14.11
CA VAL A 88 4.94 -13.81 -13.54
C VAL A 88 6.04 -13.21 -12.67
N ILE A 89 6.22 -13.77 -11.48
CA ILE A 89 7.19 -13.35 -10.47
C ILE A 89 7.98 -14.56 -9.95
N PRO A 90 9.20 -14.33 -9.43
CA PRO A 90 9.99 -15.36 -8.77
C PRO A 90 9.22 -16.08 -7.66
N THR A 91 9.48 -17.38 -7.51
CA THR A 91 8.80 -18.19 -6.48
C THR A 91 9.41 -18.05 -5.08
N SER A 92 10.51 -17.31 -4.93
CA SER A 92 11.17 -17.03 -3.66
C SER A 92 10.26 -16.30 -2.67
N ASP A 93 10.47 -16.52 -1.37
CA ASP A 93 9.73 -15.83 -0.33
C ASP A 93 9.99 -14.32 -0.38
N PHE A 94 8.94 -13.54 -0.14
CA PHE A 94 9.05 -12.09 0.05
C PHE A 94 9.14 -11.79 1.55
N VAL A 95 10.30 -11.34 2.01
CA VAL A 95 10.56 -10.97 3.40
C VAL A 95 10.69 -9.45 3.52
N PHE A 96 9.93 -8.87 4.44
CA PHE A 96 9.95 -7.44 4.74
C PHE A 96 9.82 -7.22 6.25
N ASP A 97 10.43 -6.15 6.73
CA ASP A 97 10.40 -5.72 8.14
C ASP A 97 10.13 -4.22 8.29
N GLN A 98 9.94 -3.50 7.17
CA GLN A 98 9.69 -2.07 7.13
C GLN A 98 8.45 -1.74 6.30
N PHE A 99 7.56 -0.92 6.88
CA PHE A 99 6.52 -0.21 6.16
C PHE A 99 7.00 1.15 5.70
N GLY A 100 6.55 1.58 4.52
CA GLY A 100 6.88 2.88 3.98
C GLY A 100 8.39 3.06 3.83
N LYS A 101 9.13 1.98 3.52
CA LYS A 101 10.60 1.89 3.63
C LYS A 101 11.23 3.21 3.20
N ILE A 102 11.66 3.94 4.22
CA ILE A 102 12.47 5.14 4.09
C ILE A 102 13.84 4.60 3.66
N GLY A 103 14.16 4.77 2.38
CA GLY A 103 15.47 4.40 1.89
C GLY A 103 16.58 5.21 2.58
N ASN A 104 17.83 4.78 2.36
CA ASN A 104 18.99 5.60 2.71
C ASN A 104 18.91 6.97 2.00
N LEU A 105 19.76 7.92 2.41
CA LEU A 105 19.77 9.36 2.02
C LEU A 105 19.56 9.69 0.52
N SER A 106 19.66 8.70 -0.38
CA SER A 106 19.55 8.84 -1.83
C SER A 106 18.25 8.29 -2.46
N ILE A 107 17.33 7.67 -1.72
CA ILE A 107 16.12 7.04 -2.31
C ILE A 107 14.84 7.70 -1.77
N PRO A 108 13.87 8.06 -2.65
CA PRO A 108 12.63 8.73 -2.25
C PRO A 108 11.84 7.96 -1.18
N THR A 109 11.22 8.72 -0.28
CA THR A 109 10.35 8.22 0.79
C THR A 109 8.90 8.19 0.33
N PHE A 110 8.09 7.30 0.92
CA PHE A 110 6.65 7.37 0.76
C PHE A 110 6.13 8.71 1.32
N ASN A 111 5.37 9.44 0.51
CA ASN A 111 4.71 10.69 0.91
C ASN A 111 3.20 10.51 0.74
N GLY A 112 2.50 10.26 1.84
CA GLY A 112 1.09 9.92 1.81
C GLY A 112 0.55 9.53 3.17
N ARG A 113 -0.73 9.17 3.21
CA ARG A 113 -1.36 8.53 4.36
C ARG A 113 -1.55 7.06 4.09
N PHE A 114 -1.43 6.30 5.15
CA PHE A 114 -1.62 4.87 5.14
C PHE A 114 -2.64 4.55 6.22
N TYR A 115 -3.75 3.93 5.84
CA TYR A 115 -4.88 3.69 6.74
C TYR A 115 -5.06 2.20 7.07
N HIS A 116 -4.62 1.30 6.20
CA HIS A 116 -4.75 -0.15 6.43
C HIS A 116 -3.69 -0.96 5.70
N PHE A 117 -3.10 -1.92 6.42
CA PHE A 117 -2.33 -3.03 5.85
C PHE A 117 -2.85 -4.32 6.41
N SER A 118 -2.96 -5.31 5.53
CA SER A 118 -3.06 -6.69 5.95
C SER A 118 -2.37 -7.59 4.94
N ALA A 119 -1.67 -8.59 5.45
CA ALA A 119 -1.16 -9.71 4.67
C ALA A 119 -1.92 -10.98 5.04
N PHE A 120 -2.04 -11.87 4.07
CA PHE A 120 -2.63 -13.19 4.24
C PHE A 120 -1.69 -14.19 3.58
N ASP A 121 -1.47 -15.31 4.24
CA ASP A 121 -0.71 -16.43 3.69
C ASP A 121 -1.65 -17.32 2.87
N GLY A 122 -1.62 -17.15 1.56
CA GLY A 122 -2.42 -17.91 0.61
C GLY A 122 -3.09 -17.06 -0.47
N TYR A 123 -3.85 -17.74 -1.34
CA TYR A 123 -4.56 -17.15 -2.47
C TYR A 123 -6.07 -17.13 -2.24
N ILE A 124 -6.68 -15.94 -2.33
CA ILE A 124 -8.10 -15.69 -2.03
C ILE A 124 -8.87 -15.58 -3.34
N VAL A 125 -9.78 -16.54 -3.60
CA VAL A 125 -10.58 -16.59 -4.84
C VAL A 125 -12.02 -16.14 -4.59
N ALA A 126 -12.78 -16.86 -3.77
CA ALA A 126 -14.24 -16.71 -3.70
C ALA A 126 -14.73 -15.43 -3.00
N GLU A 127 -13.93 -14.86 -2.09
CA GLU A 127 -14.37 -13.76 -1.22
C GLU A 127 -13.54 -12.48 -1.40
N LEU A 128 -12.68 -12.43 -2.44
CA LEU A 128 -11.72 -11.34 -2.60
C LEU A 128 -12.40 -9.98 -2.67
N GLU A 129 -13.37 -9.82 -3.57
CA GLU A 129 -14.06 -8.54 -3.77
C GLU A 129 -14.82 -8.11 -2.51
N LYS A 130 -15.43 -9.06 -1.81
CA LYS A 130 -16.14 -8.77 -0.55
C LYS A 130 -15.18 -8.32 0.54
N LEU A 131 -14.00 -8.94 0.63
CA LEU A 131 -12.94 -8.54 1.56
C LEU A 131 -12.40 -7.16 1.21
N GLU A 132 -12.09 -6.91 -0.06
CA GLU A 132 -11.67 -5.60 -0.57
C GLU A 132 -12.68 -4.51 -0.21
N ASN A 133 -13.97 -4.75 -0.47
CA ASN A 133 -15.06 -3.84 -0.11
C ASN A 133 -15.18 -3.60 1.40
N SER A 134 -14.99 -4.65 2.21
CA SER A 134 -15.00 -4.53 3.67
C SER A 134 -13.83 -3.69 4.18
N ILE A 135 -12.64 -3.88 3.62
CA ILE A 135 -11.44 -3.10 3.96
C ILE A 135 -11.66 -1.62 3.63
N MET A 136 -12.08 -1.31 2.39
CA MET A 136 -12.34 0.07 1.98
C MET A 136 -13.34 0.74 2.92
N LYS A 137 -14.48 0.09 3.19
CA LYS A 137 -15.51 0.62 4.10
C LYS A 137 -14.97 0.91 5.51
N LYS A 138 -14.14 0.02 6.06
CA LYS A 138 -13.59 0.18 7.43
C LYS A 138 -12.47 1.21 7.47
N ALA A 139 -11.60 1.23 6.47
CA ALA A 139 -10.50 2.19 6.38
C ALA A 139 -11.00 3.62 6.13
N GLU A 140 -12.02 3.80 5.29
CA GLU A 140 -12.69 5.11 5.11
C GLU A 140 -13.25 5.66 6.42
N LEU A 141 -13.88 4.81 7.23
CA LEU A 141 -14.39 5.22 8.54
C LEU A 141 -13.25 5.65 9.46
N ALA A 142 -12.16 4.88 9.52
CA ALA A 142 -10.99 5.22 10.34
C ALA A 142 -10.33 6.54 9.89
N GLY A 143 -10.16 6.74 8.58
CA GLY A 143 -9.62 7.98 8.02
C GLY A 143 -10.50 9.20 8.28
N ARG A 144 -11.83 9.03 8.28
CA ARG A 144 -12.79 10.11 8.61
C ARG A 144 -12.76 10.49 10.08
N VAL A 145 -12.60 9.54 11.00
CA VAL A 145 -12.49 9.82 12.44
C VAL A 145 -11.23 10.64 12.76
N GLY A 146 -10.13 10.40 12.04
CA GLY A 146 -8.91 11.22 12.16
C GLY A 146 -9.02 12.64 11.54
N SER A 147 -10.06 12.89 10.74
CA SER A 147 -10.35 14.22 10.14
C SER A 147 -11.41 15.01 10.90
N VAL A 148 -12.10 14.39 11.86
CA VAL A 148 -12.80 15.12 12.90
C VAL A 148 -11.72 15.59 13.85
N GLN A 149 -11.37 16.87 13.79
CA GLN A 149 -10.68 17.54 14.88
C GLN A 149 -11.48 17.20 16.14
N ALA A 150 -10.91 16.34 16.99
CA ALA A 150 -11.48 16.08 18.28
C ALA A 150 -11.30 17.37 19.08
N ASP A 151 -12.26 18.28 18.91
CA ASP A 151 -12.46 19.42 19.81
C ASP A 151 -12.88 18.82 21.15
N TYR A 152 -11.89 18.32 21.90
CA TYR A 152 -12.04 18.16 23.33
C TYR A 152 -12.04 19.58 23.92
N SER A 153 -13.22 20.21 23.93
CA SER A 153 -13.51 21.24 24.91
C SER A 153 -13.58 20.54 26.26
N PHE A 154 -12.48 20.56 27.01
CA PHE A 154 -12.53 20.38 28.45
C PHE A 154 -13.26 21.61 29.02
N GLU A 155 -14.59 21.56 29.02
CA GLU A 155 -15.34 22.33 30.01
C GLU A 155 -15.16 21.57 31.33
N GLY A 156 -14.49 22.24 32.27
CA GLY A 156 -14.15 21.67 33.55
C GLY A 156 -15.41 21.35 34.32
N ASP A 157 -15.56 20.09 34.70
CA ASP A 157 -16.45 19.70 35.78
C ASP A 157 -15.59 19.14 36.92
N GLU A 158 -15.73 19.78 38.08
CA GLU A 158 -15.11 19.42 39.34
C GLU A 158 -15.40 17.96 39.70
N ILE A 159 -14.35 17.22 40.04
CA ILE A 159 -14.49 15.92 40.70
C ILE A 159 -14.86 16.20 42.15
N ILE A 160 -16.13 16.00 42.51
CA ILE A 160 -16.55 15.90 43.92
C ILE A 160 -16.43 14.43 44.32
N GLU A 161 -15.44 14.12 45.16
CA GLU A 161 -15.35 12.83 45.85
C GLU A 161 -16.39 12.76 46.97
N PHE A 162 -17.14 11.66 47.03
CA PHE A 162 -17.96 11.26 48.18
C PHE A 162 -17.18 10.32 49.09
#